data_AF-A0A519TLY7-F1
#
_entry.id   AF-A0A519TLY7-F1
#
_cell.length_a   1.000
_cell.length_b   1.000
_cell.length_c   1.000
_cell.angle_alpha   90.00
_cell.angle_beta   90.00
_cell.angle_gamma   90.00
#
_symmetry.space_group_name_H-M   'P 1'
#
loop_
_entity.id
_entity.type
_entity.pdbx_description
1 polymer ?
#
loop_
_entity_poly.entity_id
_entity_poly.type
_entity_poly.pdbx_seq_one_letter_code
_entity_poly.pdbx_strand_id
1 'polypeptide(L)' 'LMADNVPPANTLLVVEALTKANKSYDLVVFPNAQHGYGAYSPYMTRRRWDYFVQNLAGAQPPHDYEMKPQPDPRNAMQ' A
#
# COMPACT_ATOMS: atom_id res chain seq x y z
N LEU A 1 -3.03 -9.21 10.43
CA LEU A 1 -2.23 -8.03 10.80
C LEU A 1 -1.11 -8.53 11.70
N MET A 2 -0.07 -9.11 11.12
CA MET A 2 1.04 -9.68 11.89
C MET A 2 2.29 -9.07 11.31
N ALA A 3 2.84 -8.06 11.96
CA ALA A 3 4.12 -7.48 11.62
C ALA A 3 4.90 -7.45 12.92
N ASP A 4 5.87 -8.35 13.03
CA ASP A 4 6.47 -8.71 14.32
C ASP A 4 7.41 -7.62 14.87
N ASN A 5 7.94 -6.76 13.99
CA ASN A 5 8.80 -5.63 14.35
C ASN A 5 8.02 -4.30 14.51
N VAL A 6 6.91 -4.13 13.79
CA VAL A 6 6.12 -2.90 13.79
C VAL A 6 4.65 -3.24 13.97
N PRO A 7 4.16 -3.25 15.23
CA PRO A 7 2.79 -3.62 15.53
C PRO A 7 1.78 -2.70 14.83
N PRO A 8 0.73 -3.25 14.18
CA PRO A 8 -0.31 -2.46 13.51
C PRO A 8 -1.05 -1.49 14.44
N ALA A 9 -1.05 -1.76 15.75
CA ALA A 9 -1.60 -0.86 16.76
C ALA A 9 -1.03 0.56 16.68
N ASN A 10 0.24 0.73 16.30
CA ASN A 10 0.87 2.05 16.17
C ASN A 10 0.16 2.92 15.13
N THR A 11 -0.21 2.33 13.98
CA THR A 11 -1.00 3.03 12.95
C THR A 11 -2.41 3.32 13.46
N LEU A 12 -3.03 2.40 14.21
CA LEU A 12 -4.39 2.57 14.71
C LEU A 12 -4.51 3.70 15.74
N LEU A 13 -3.47 3.97 16.55
CA LEU A 13 -3.45 5.13 17.44
C LEU A 13 -3.52 6.46 16.66
N VAL A 14 -2.82 6.55 15.53
CA VAL A 14 -2.87 7.75 14.66
C VAL A 14 -4.24 7.87 14.00
N VAL A 15 -4.79 6.77 13.50
CA VAL A 15 -6.14 6.71 12.91
C VAL A 15 -7.21 7.18 13.91
N GLU A 16 -7.13 6.71 15.15
CA GLU A 16 -8.04 7.14 16.22
C GLU A 16 -7.93 8.64 16.49
N ALA A 17 -6.71 9.16 16.61
CA ALA A 17 -6.46 10.58 16.85
C ALA A 17 -6.99 11.47 15.71
N LEU A 18 -6.73 11.09 14.45
CA LEU A 18 -7.26 11.79 13.27
C LEU A 18 -8.79 11.75 13.23
N THR A 19 -9.39 10.60 13.57
CA THR A 19 -10.85 10.44 13.62
C THR A 19 -11.48 11.34 14.69
N LYS A 20 -10.94 11.35 15.92
CA LYS A 20 -11.40 12.24 17.00
C LYS A 20 -11.25 13.72 16.64
N ALA A 21 -10.24 14.07 15.85
CA ALA A 21 -10.00 15.42 15.36
C ALA A 21 -10.78 15.77 14.08
N ASN A 22 -11.66 14.88 13.59
CA ASN A 22 -12.42 15.03 12.35
C ASN A 22 -11.52 15.36 11.13
N LYS A 23 -10.43 14.61 10.97
CA LYS A 23 -9.48 14.75 9.85
C LYS A 23 -9.62 13.58 8.88
N SER A 24 -9.57 13.89 7.59
CA SER A 24 -9.56 12.90 6.52
C SER A 24 -8.21 12.18 6.46
N TYR A 25 -8.24 10.88 6.13
CA TYR A 25 -7.06 10.07 5.88
C TYR A 25 -7.40 8.92 4.93
N ASP A 26 -6.39 8.42 4.25
CA ASP A 26 -6.47 7.20 3.44
C ASP A 26 -5.64 6.09 4.10
N LEU A 27 -6.20 4.88 4.17
CA LEU A 27 -5.55 3.70 4.74
C LEU A 27 -5.74 2.50 3.83
N VAL A 28 -4.64 1.80 3.54
CA VAL A 28 -4.67 0.51 2.85
C VAL A 28 -4.15 -0.55 3.82
N VAL A 29 -4.97 -1.56 4.06
CA VAL A 29 -4.63 -2.70 4.93
C VAL A 29 -4.36 -3.92 4.06
N PHE A 30 -3.30 -4.65 4.39
CA PHE A 30 -2.93 -5.92 3.75
C PHE A 30 -3.13 -7.07 4.75
N PRO A 31 -4.28 -7.77 4.74
CA PRO A 31 -4.53 -8.87 5.65
C PRO A 31 -3.53 -10.01 5.43
N ASN A 32 -3.07 -10.61 6.52
CA ASN A 32 -2.13 -11.74 6.52
C ASN A 32 -0.77 -11.46 5.84
N ALA A 33 -0.46 -10.21 5.51
CA ALA A 33 0.88 -9.79 5.13
C ALA A 33 1.73 -9.56 6.39
N GLN A 34 3.00 -9.97 6.29
CA GLN A 34 4.03 -9.75 7.31
C GLN A 34 4.66 -8.36 7.14
N HIS A 35 5.97 -8.20 7.35
CA HIS A 35 6.66 -6.92 7.19
C HIS A 35 6.78 -6.44 5.73
N GLY A 36 6.54 -7.32 4.74
CA GLY A 36 6.50 -6.98 3.32
C GLY A 36 5.16 -7.27 2.67
N TYR A 37 4.99 -6.87 1.41
CA TYR A 37 3.72 -7.03 0.69
C TYR A 37 3.50 -8.44 0.10
N GLY A 38 4.57 -9.22 -0.10
CA GLY A 38 4.48 -10.60 -0.60
C GLY A 38 3.64 -10.70 -1.89
N ALA A 39 2.65 -11.59 -1.89
CA ALA A 39 1.71 -11.77 -2.99
C ALA A 39 0.90 -10.49 -3.33
N TYR A 40 0.78 -9.54 -2.40
CA TYR A 40 0.09 -8.26 -2.63
C TYR A 40 0.98 -7.18 -3.26
N SER A 41 2.25 -7.46 -3.56
CA SER A 41 3.17 -6.46 -4.14
C SER A 41 2.64 -5.78 -5.42
N PRO A 42 1.99 -6.49 -6.36
CA PRO A 42 1.37 -5.87 -7.54
C PRO A 42 0.23 -4.91 -7.15
N TYR A 43 -0.63 -5.31 -6.21
CA TYR A 43 -1.72 -4.48 -5.70
C TYR A 43 -1.20 -3.23 -4.99
N MET A 44 -0.20 -3.38 -4.11
CA MET A 44 0.43 -2.27 -3.40
C MET A 44 1.01 -1.25 -4.38
N THR A 45 1.75 -1.73 -5.38
CA THR A 45 2.37 -0.84 -6.37
C THR A 45 1.33 -0.03 -7.11
N ARG A 46 0.27 -0.70 -7.61
CA ARG A 46 -0.85 -0.06 -8.27
C ARG A 46 -1.52 1.00 -7.38
N ARG A 47 -1.96 0.64 -6.16
CA ARG A 47 -2.62 1.60 -5.24
C ARG A 47 -1.75 2.80 -4.91
N ARG A 48 -0.44 2.61 -4.74
CA ARG A 48 0.51 3.70 -4.51
C ARG A 48 0.61 4.62 -5.71
N TRP A 49 0.70 4.07 -6.92
CA TRP A 49 0.76 4.87 -8.14
C TRP A 49 -0.56 5.61 -8.37
N ASP A 50 -1.70 4.94 -8.20
CA ASP A 50 -3.02 5.56 -8.31
C ASP A 50 -3.16 6.77 -7.38
N TYR A 51 -2.67 6.65 -6.14
CA TYR A 51 -2.66 7.75 -5.18
C TYR A 51 -1.89 8.98 -5.69
N PHE A 52 -0.73 8.78 -6.32
CA PHE A 52 0.04 9.89 -6.89
C PHE A 52 -0.57 10.43 -8.19
N VAL A 53 -1.07 9.56 -9.06
CA VAL A 53 -1.76 9.99 -10.29
C VAL A 53 -2.95 10.90 -9.94
N GLN A 54 -3.75 10.50 -8.94
CA GLN A 54 -4.89 11.27 -8.49
C GLN A 54 -4.50 12.54 -7.72
N ASN A 55 -3.65 12.44 -6.70
CA ASN A 55 -3.45 13.53 -5.75
C ASN A 55 -2.23 14.41 -6.04
N LEU A 56 -1.30 13.95 -6.87
CA LEU A 56 -0.10 14.72 -7.25
C LEU A 56 -0.17 15.17 -8.72
N ALA A 57 -0.52 14.28 -9.64
CA ALA A 57 -0.64 14.62 -11.06
C ALA A 57 -2.02 15.22 -11.44
N GLY A 58 -3.02 15.11 -10.57
CA GLY A 58 -4.37 15.63 -10.81
C GLY A 58 -5.14 14.90 -11.92
N ALA A 59 -4.76 13.66 -12.23
CA ALA A 59 -5.35 12.85 -13.30
C ALA A 59 -6.13 11.65 -12.75
N GLN A 60 -6.96 11.03 -13.57
CA GLN A 60 -7.67 9.81 -13.19
C GLN A 60 -6.78 8.59 -13.41
N PRO A 61 -6.52 7.76 -12.38
CA PRO A 61 -5.80 6.52 -12.57
C PRO A 61 -6.63 5.51 -13.37
N PRO A 62 -5.99 4.60 -14.13
CA PRO A 62 -6.68 3.53 -14.83
C PRO A 62 -7.42 2.62 -13.84
N HIS A 63 -8.68 2.28 -14.17
CA HIS A 63 -9.49 1.42 -13.33
C HIS A 63 -8.89 0.01 -13.23
N ASP A 64 -8.61 -0.43 -12.00
CA ASP A 64 -8.11 -1.76 -11.65
C ASP A 64 -7.00 -2.29 -12.58
N TYR A 65 -6.04 -1.41 -12.87
CA TYR A 65 -4.91 -1.77 -13.72
C TYR A 65 -4.18 -3.02 -13.20
N GLU A 66 -4.10 -4.03 -14.07
CA GLU A 66 -3.43 -5.29 -13.78
C GLU A 66 -1.91 -5.11 -13.90
N MET A 67 -1.24 -4.98 -12.76
CA MET A 67 0.22 -4.92 -12.72
C MET A 67 0.82 -6.27 -13.13
N LYS A 68 1.61 -6.25 -14.21
CA LYS A 68 2.35 -7.42 -14.72
C LYS A 68 3.83 -7.24 -14.41
N PRO A 69 4.30 -7.55 -13.17
CA PRO A 69 5.70 -7.44 -12.84
C PRO A 69 6.51 -8.37 -13.72
N GLN A 70 7.49 -7.81 -14.43
CA GLN A 70 8.48 -8.60 -15.15
C GLN A 70 9.55 -9.05 -14.15
N PRO A 71 10.01 -10.31 -14.23
CA PRO A 71 11.18 -10.74 -13.46
C PRO A 71 12.36 -9.84 -13.78
N ASP A 72 13.07 -9.39 -12.75
CA ASP A 72 14.33 -8.69 -12.95
C ASP A 72 15.34 -9.68 -13.55
N PRO A 73 15.91 -9.42 -14.74
CA PRO A 73 16.86 -10.34 -15.36
C PRO A 73 18.10 -10.58 -14.49
N ARG A 74 18.40 -9.70 -13.51
CA ARG A 74 19.49 -9.87 -12.53
C ARG A 74 19.18 -10.94 -11.48
N ASN A 75 17.91 -11.26 -11.24
CA ASN A 75 17.49 -12.30 -10.31
C ASN A 75 17.46 -13.69 -10.96
N ALA A 76 17.61 -13.78 -12.29
CA ALA A 76 17.62 -15.05 -13.01
C ALA A 76 18.97 -15.80 -12.94
N MET A 77 20.01 -15.16 -12.39
CA MET A 77 21.36 -15.72 -12.29
C MET A 77 21.75 -16.14 -10.86
N GLN A 78 20.80 -16.16 -9.92
CA GLN A 78 20.99 -16.66 -8.56
C GLN A 78 20.31 -18.00 -8.36
#